data_AF-A0A397JEP3-F1
#
_entry.id   AF-A0A397JEP3-F1
#
_cell.length_a   1.000
_cell.length_b   1.000
_cell.length_c   1.000
_cell.angle_alpha   90.00
_cell.angle_beta   90.00
_cell.angle_gamma   90.00
#
_symmetry.space_group_name_H-M   'P 1'
#
loop_
_entity.id
_entity.type
_entity.pdbx_description
1 polymer ?
#
loop_
_entity_poly.entity_id
_entity_poly.type
_entity_poly.pdbx_seq_one_letter_code
_entity_poly.pdbx_strand_id
1 'polypeptide(L)'
;MYLLSRKKNYEESDVTLLQESINEWTKLFIELFKEHSKSELQFPKLHSWVFHICSSIRKFDAINGYITETYESLYKDYVKKPYKLTNKKEIEKQIMKIIRRKTIITGPRAIYE
;
A
#
# COMPACT_ATOMS: atom_id res chain seq x y z
N MET A 1 -11.91 -10.85 0.68
CA MET A 1 -11.10 -9.79 1.33
C MET A 1 -10.20 -9.01 0.35
N TYR A 2 -9.18 -9.62 -0.29
CA TYR A 2 -8.22 -8.87 -1.14
C TYR A 2 -8.85 -8.10 -2.32
N LEU A 3 -9.78 -8.69 -3.05
CA LEU A 3 -10.45 -8.01 -4.16
C LEU A 3 -11.31 -6.84 -3.66
N LEU A 4 -12.05 -7.06 -2.55
CA LEU A 4 -12.87 -6.03 -1.91
C LEU A 4 -12.02 -4.86 -1.42
N SER A 5 -10.86 -5.12 -0.81
CA SER A 5 -9.98 -4.05 -0.31
C SER A 5 -9.39 -3.15 -1.42
N ARG A 6 -9.38 -3.62 -2.67
CA ARG A 6 -8.85 -2.84 -3.81
C ARG A 6 -9.94 -2.11 -4.60
N LYS A 7 -11.19 -2.16 -4.16
CA LYS A 7 -12.29 -1.45 -4.82
C LYS A 7 -12.03 0.06 -4.77
N LYS A 8 -12.26 0.75 -5.90
CA LYS A 8 -12.08 2.20 -6.01
C LYS A 8 -13.21 2.97 -5.29
N ASN A 9 -14.43 2.48 -5.41
CA ASN A 9 -15.63 3.10 -4.84
C ASN A 9 -16.35 2.04 -4.01
N TYR A 10 -16.64 2.35 -2.75
CA TYR A 10 -17.36 1.46 -1.85
C TYR A 10 -18.81 1.89 -1.73
N GLU A 11 -19.72 0.93 -1.84
CA GLU A 11 -21.08 1.03 -1.30
C GLU A 11 -21.08 0.56 0.17
N GLU A 12 -22.07 0.96 0.96
CA GLU A 12 -22.13 0.57 2.37
C GLU A 12 -22.26 -0.96 2.55
N SER A 13 -22.87 -1.64 1.57
CA SER A 13 -22.92 -3.10 1.48
C SER A 13 -21.53 -3.73 1.33
N ASP A 14 -20.64 -3.12 0.52
CA ASP A 14 -19.26 -3.58 0.37
C ASP A 14 -18.48 -3.44 1.67
N VAL A 15 -18.66 -2.31 2.38
CA VAL A 15 -17.97 -2.05 3.66
C VAL A 15 -18.42 -3.05 4.72
N THR A 16 -19.71 -3.38 4.74
CA THR A 16 -20.29 -4.39 5.63
C THR A 16 -19.72 -5.77 5.32
N LEU A 17 -19.75 -6.20 4.06
CA LEU A 17 -19.19 -7.48 3.61
C LEU A 17 -17.68 -7.59 3.89
N LEU A 18 -16.95 -6.49 3.74
CA LEU A 18 -15.54 -6.43 4.06
C LEU A 18 -15.30 -6.61 5.56
N GLN A 19 -16.08 -5.94 6.42
CA GLN A 19 -15.97 -6.10 7.88
C GLN A 19 -16.25 -7.54 8.32
N GLU A 20 -17.29 -8.17 7.75
CA GLU A 20 -17.61 -9.58 8.01
C GLU A 20 -16.45 -10.50 7.60
N SER A 21 -15.93 -10.32 6.39
CA SER A 21 -14.76 -11.06 5.88
C SER A 21 -13.54 -10.91 6.78
N ILE A 22 -13.28 -9.69 7.29
CA ILE A 22 -12.16 -9.42 8.18
C ILE A 22 -12.37 -10.12 9.52
N ASN A 23 -13.57 -10.07 10.08
CA ASN A 23 -13.89 -10.70 11.35
C ASN A 23 -13.73 -12.21 11.28
N GLU A 24 -14.24 -12.86 10.23
CA GLU A 24 -14.07 -14.30 10.01
C GLU A 24 -12.61 -14.69 9.84
N TRP A 25 -11.89 -13.97 8.97
CA TRP A 25 -10.47 -14.22 8.74
C TRP A 25 -9.65 -14.03 10.03
N THR A 26 -9.94 -13.00 10.81
CA THR A 26 -9.23 -12.70 12.06
C THR A 26 -9.45 -13.79 13.10
N LYS A 27 -10.68 -14.32 13.23
CA LYS A 27 -10.96 -15.45 14.12
C LYS A 27 -10.09 -16.66 13.78
N LEU A 28 -10.07 -17.06 12.49
CA LEU A 28 -9.26 -18.17 12.01
C LEU A 28 -7.76 -17.91 12.19
N PHE A 29 -7.30 -16.69 11.91
CA PHE A 29 -5.90 -16.30 12.08
C PHE A 29 -5.47 -16.39 13.55
N ILE A 30 -6.30 -15.90 14.48
CA ILE A 30 -6.00 -15.99 15.91
C ILE A 30 -5.97 -17.46 16.35
N GLU A 31 -6.97 -18.25 15.99
CA GLU A 31 -7.04 -19.66 16.34
C GLU A 31 -5.80 -20.44 15.89
N LEU A 32 -5.32 -20.21 14.66
CA LEU A 32 -4.16 -20.91 14.11
C LEU A 32 -2.82 -20.49 14.72
N PHE A 33 -2.66 -19.20 15.02
CA PHE A 33 -1.33 -18.64 15.35
C PHE A 33 -1.16 -18.24 16.81
N LYS A 34 -2.22 -18.28 17.65
CA LYS A 34 -2.16 -17.84 19.04
C LYS A 34 -1.10 -18.59 19.85
N GLU A 35 -1.03 -19.91 19.72
CA GLU A 35 -0.05 -20.75 20.43
C GLU A 35 1.41 -20.48 20.02
N HIS A 36 1.58 -20.00 18.78
CA HIS A 36 2.90 -19.71 18.20
C HIS A 36 3.35 -18.27 18.47
N SER A 37 2.54 -17.45 19.15
CA SER A 37 2.81 -16.04 19.37
C SER A 37 3.06 -15.73 20.84
N LYS A 38 4.31 -15.37 21.16
CA LYS A 38 4.69 -14.88 22.50
C LYS A 38 3.99 -13.56 22.88
N SER A 39 3.54 -12.79 21.89
CA SER A 39 2.87 -11.50 22.08
C SER A 39 1.35 -11.59 21.95
N GLU A 40 0.78 -12.81 21.98
CA GLU A 40 -0.65 -13.05 21.80
C GLU A 40 -1.26 -12.37 20.56
N LEU A 41 -0.47 -12.27 19.49
CA LEU A 41 -0.86 -11.62 18.23
C LEU A 41 -1.28 -10.14 18.38
N GLN A 42 -0.81 -9.44 19.42
CA GLN A 42 -1.02 -8.00 19.61
C GLN A 42 -0.19 -7.15 18.64
N PHE A 43 -0.45 -7.30 17.34
CA PHE A 43 0.21 -6.52 16.30
C PHE A 43 -0.57 -5.24 16.05
N PRO A 44 0.05 -4.04 16.15
CA PRO A 44 -0.62 -2.78 15.84
C PRO A 44 -1.27 -2.77 14.44
N LYS A 45 -0.64 -3.44 13.47
CA LYS A 45 -1.19 -3.60 12.12
C LYS A 45 -2.46 -4.45 12.08
N LEU A 46 -2.50 -5.55 12.84
CA LEU A 46 -3.69 -6.40 12.93
C LEU A 46 -4.83 -5.64 13.60
N HIS A 47 -4.54 -4.93 14.70
CA HIS A 47 -5.52 -4.08 15.37
C HIS A 47 -6.09 -3.01 14.41
N SER A 48 -5.23 -2.29 13.70
CA SER A 48 -5.66 -1.28 12.73
C SER A 48 -6.53 -1.89 11.62
N TRP A 49 -6.18 -3.08 11.14
CA TRP A 49 -6.94 -3.77 10.10
C TRP A 49 -8.33 -4.18 10.58
N VAL A 50 -8.45 -4.68 11.81
CA VAL A 50 -9.73 -5.18 12.33
C VAL A 50 -10.69 -4.03 12.69
N PHE A 51 -10.18 -2.99 13.35
CA PHE A 51 -11.03 -1.97 13.98
C PHE A 51 -11.14 -0.67 13.21
N HIS A 52 -10.16 -0.32 12.39
CA HIS A 52 -10.08 1.02 11.78
C HIS A 52 -10.23 1.04 10.27
N ILE A 53 -10.19 -0.11 9.59
CA ILE A 53 -10.24 -0.13 8.13
C ILE A 53 -11.58 0.36 7.59
N CYS A 54 -12.69 -0.17 8.08
CA CYS A 54 -14.02 0.19 7.57
C CYS A 54 -14.41 1.62 7.95
N SER A 55 -14.00 2.11 9.12
CA SER A 55 -14.17 3.51 9.48
C SER A 55 -13.32 4.44 8.63
N SER A 56 -12.10 4.03 8.27
CA SER A 56 -11.25 4.78 7.35
C SER A 56 -11.84 4.84 5.95
N ILE A 57 -12.39 3.73 5.44
CA ILE A 57 -13.08 3.71 4.14
C ILE A 57 -14.25 4.67 4.14
N ARG A 58 -15.11 4.64 5.16
CA ARG A 58 -16.25 5.57 5.25
C ARG A 58 -15.85 7.03 5.34
N LYS A 59 -14.66 7.33 5.87
CA LYS A 59 -14.16 8.70 6.03
C LYS A 59 -13.45 9.23 4.78
N PHE A 60 -12.77 8.36 4.04
CA PHE A 60 -11.87 8.74 2.95
C PHE A 60 -12.27 8.14 1.59
N ASP A 61 -13.41 7.45 1.51
CA ASP A 61 -14.03 6.77 0.36
C ASP A 61 -13.20 5.66 -0.30
N ALA A 62 -11.91 5.57 0.02
CA ALA A 62 -11.01 4.57 -0.53
C ALA A 62 -9.95 4.17 0.49
N ILE A 63 -9.59 2.89 0.44
CA ILE A 63 -8.41 2.37 1.14
C ILE A 63 -7.13 3.02 0.60
N ASN A 64 -7.10 3.32 -0.69
CA ASN A 64 -5.90 3.82 -1.35
C ASN A 64 -5.48 5.22 -0.88
N GLY A 65 -6.35 5.96 -0.18
CA GLY A 65 -6.02 7.29 0.36
C GLY A 65 -4.97 7.28 1.47
N TYR A 66 -4.74 6.14 2.14
CA TYR A 66 -3.82 6.05 3.28
C TYR A 66 -2.65 5.07 3.09
N ILE A 67 -2.63 4.29 1.99
CA ILE A 67 -1.56 3.29 1.75
C ILE A 67 -0.32 3.90 1.11
N THR A 68 0.84 3.34 1.39
CA THR A 68 2.15 3.79 0.87
C THR A 68 2.46 3.26 -0.53
N GLU A 69 1.55 2.51 -1.18
CA GLU A 69 1.81 1.83 -2.46
C GLU A 69 2.30 2.80 -3.54
N THR A 70 1.64 3.94 -3.70
CA THR A 70 2.04 4.98 -4.67
C THR A 70 3.43 5.52 -4.36
N TYR A 71 3.68 5.89 -3.10
CA TYR A 71 4.99 6.42 -2.67
C TYR A 71 6.11 5.38 -2.86
N GLU A 72 5.87 4.13 -2.48
CA GLU A 72 6.82 3.04 -2.65
C GLU A 72 7.12 2.74 -4.12
N SER A 73 6.10 2.79 -4.98
CA SER A 73 6.25 2.64 -6.43
C SER A 73 7.10 3.77 -7.02
N LEU A 74 6.78 5.02 -6.67
CA LEU A 74 7.55 6.19 -7.08
C LEU A 74 9.00 6.10 -6.59
N TYR A 75 9.22 5.73 -5.33
CA TYR A 75 10.57 5.55 -4.79
C TYR A 75 11.35 4.46 -5.53
N LYS A 76 10.72 3.32 -5.83
CA LYS A 76 11.34 2.25 -6.63
C LYS A 76 11.76 2.78 -8.00
N ASP A 77 10.91 3.56 -8.66
CA ASP A 77 11.09 3.99 -10.04
C ASP A 77 12.01 5.18 -10.24
N TYR A 78 11.97 6.14 -9.32
CA TYR A 78 12.70 7.40 -9.42
C TYR A 78 13.94 7.45 -8.54
N VAL A 79 14.03 6.64 -7.49
CA VAL A 79 15.21 6.61 -6.61
C VAL A 79 15.96 5.30 -6.76
N LYS A 80 15.33 4.17 -6.44
CA LYS A 80 16.03 2.87 -6.33
C LYS A 80 16.59 2.39 -7.67
N LYS A 81 15.81 2.48 -8.76
CA LYS A 81 16.26 2.11 -10.11
C LYS A 81 17.39 3.03 -10.60
N PRO A 82 17.24 4.37 -10.64
CA PRO A 82 18.32 5.28 -11.05
C PRO A 82 19.57 5.15 -10.20
N TYR A 83 19.42 5.01 -8.87
CA TYR A 83 20.55 4.81 -7.96
C TYR A 83 21.42 3.62 -8.35
N LYS A 84 20.81 2.48 -8.71
CA LYS A 84 21.53 1.27 -9.16
C LYS A 84 22.33 1.50 -10.44
N LEU A 85 21.91 2.44 -11.29
CA LEU A 85 22.57 2.78 -12.55
C LEU A 85 23.70 3.82 -12.40
N THR A 86 23.87 4.40 -11.21
CA THR A 86 24.93 5.38 -10.95
C THR A 86 26.27 4.71 -10.63
N ASN A 87 27.38 5.41 -10.88
CA ASN A 87 28.71 4.98 -10.45
C ASN A 87 29.05 5.35 -8.99
N LYS A 88 28.05 5.76 -8.20
CA LYS A 88 28.15 6.19 -6.78
C LYS A 88 28.93 7.49 -6.51
N LYS A 89 29.40 8.22 -7.52
CA LYS A 89 29.92 9.59 -7.37
C LYS A 89 28.84 10.60 -7.72
N GLU A 90 28.74 11.74 -7.03
CA GLU A 90 27.76 12.81 -7.36
C GLU A 90 26.33 12.27 -7.60
N ILE A 91 25.87 11.40 -6.69
CA ILE A 91 24.74 10.49 -6.89
C ILE A 91 23.46 11.25 -7.28
N GLU A 92 23.17 12.34 -6.58
CA GLU A 92 21.98 13.16 -6.83
C GLU A 92 21.98 13.73 -8.26
N LYS A 93 23.11 14.28 -8.73
CA LYS A 93 23.24 14.81 -10.09
C LYS A 93 23.01 13.72 -11.14
N GLN A 94 23.52 12.51 -10.89
CA GLN A 94 23.34 11.39 -11.81
C GLN A 94 21.90 10.88 -11.82
N ILE A 95 21.27 10.72 -10.65
CA ILE A 95 19.86 10.35 -10.55
C ILE A 95 18.99 11.37 -11.29
N MET A 96 19.20 12.67 -11.05
CA MET A 96 18.45 13.73 -11.74
C MET A 96 18.64 13.66 -13.27
N LYS A 97 19.85 13.39 -13.74
CA LYS A 97 20.14 13.22 -15.19
C LYS A 97 19.42 12.00 -15.77
N ILE A 98 19.40 10.87 -15.06
CA ILE A 98 18.74 9.64 -15.49
C ILE A 98 17.22 9.85 -15.54
N ILE A 99 16.62 10.45 -14.51
CA ILE A 99 15.19 10.76 -14.47
C ILE A 99 14.81 11.69 -15.62
N ARG A 100 15.56 12.79 -15.83
CA ARG A 100 15.32 13.73 -16.95
C ARG A 100 15.33 13.04 -18.31
N ARG A 101 16.27 12.11 -18.53
CA ARG A 101 16.32 11.31 -19.77
C ARG A 101 15.09 10.42 -19.89
N LYS A 102 14.70 9.74 -18.81
CA LYS A 102 13.49 8.89 -18.77
C LYS A 102 12.24 9.71 -19.12
N THR A 103 12.06 10.89 -18.53
CA THR A 103 10.88 11.75 -18.80
C THR A 103 10.82 12.26 -20.25
N ILE A 104 11.97 12.56 -20.87
CA ILE A 104 12.02 12.95 -22.30
C ILE A 104 11.62 11.78 -23.20
N ILE A 105 12.11 10.57 -22.92
CA ILE A 105 11.84 9.37 -23.73
C ILE A 105 10.39 8.91 -23.59
N THR A 106 9.83 8.94 -22.38
CA THR A 106 8.46 8.47 -22.10
C THR A 106 7.38 9.50 -22.43
N GLY A 107 7.74 10.77 -22.63
CA GLY A 107 6.80 11.87 -22.90
C GLY A 107 5.88 12.20 -21.71
N PRO A 108 5.08 13.28 -21.77
CA PRO A 108 4.21 13.74 -20.68
C PRO A 108 2.95 12.87 -20.45
N ARG A 109 2.99 11.57 -20.75
CA ARG A 109 1.83 10.67 -20.72
C ARG A 109 1.65 9.88 -19.42
N ALA A 110 2.60 9.95 -18.49
CA ALA A 110 2.62 9.11 -17.28
C ALA A 110 2.15 9.82 -16.00
N ILE A 111 1.42 10.95 -16.12
CA ILE A 111 0.94 11.74 -14.95
C ILE A 111 -0.58 11.61 -14.75
N TYR A 112 -1.30 10.87 -15.61
CA TYR A 112 -2.76 10.72 -15.56
C TYR A 112 -3.19 9.26 -15.80
N GLU A 113 -2.71 8.32 -14.99
CA GLU A 113 -3.34 6.99 -14.85
C GLU A 113 -3.28 6.53 -13.39
#